data_AF-A0A6G9FTW6-F1
#
_entry.id   AF-A0A6G9FTW6-F1
#
_cell.length_a   1.000
_cell.length_b   1.000
_cell.length_c   1.000
_cell.angle_alpha   90.00
_cell.angle_beta   90.00
_cell.angle_gamma   90.00
#
_symmetry.space_group_name_H-M   'P 1'
#
loop_
_entity.id
_entity.type
_entity.pdbx_description
1 polymer ?
#
loop_
_entity_poly.entity_id
_entity_poly.type
_entity_poly.pdbx_seq_one_letter_code
_entity_poly.pdbx_strand_id
1 'polypeptide(L)'
;MLAATDAALGAYEADVARLGSAAGDEEVIAAVRRGVLALNAIDAEHGAYCTIEREDLCEYIDAVLAERGVDVTALADRNGMDGDDIAGEWRDW
;
A
#
# COMPACT_ATOMS: atom_id res chain seq x y z
N MET A 1 6.35 15.26 -8.04
CA MET A 1 5.04 14.58 -8.03
C MET A 1 5.10 13.29 -8.86
N LEU A 2 4.79 13.26 -10.17
CA LEU A 2 4.72 11.97 -10.92
C LEU A 2 5.95 11.06 -10.76
N ALA A 3 7.16 11.57 -11.01
CA ALA A 3 8.38 10.78 -10.84
C ALA A 3 8.66 10.34 -9.39
N ALA A 4 8.15 11.09 -8.39
CA ALA A 4 8.27 10.73 -6.98
C ALA A 4 7.24 9.63 -6.63
N THR A 5 6.02 9.73 -7.16
CA THR A 5 4.99 8.70 -7.06
C THR A 5 5.47 7.41 -7.71
N ASP A 6 5.98 7.46 -8.94
CA ASP A 6 6.55 6.29 -9.63
C ASP A 6 7.67 5.64 -8.82
N ALA A 7 8.55 6.44 -8.22
CA ALA A 7 9.63 5.92 -7.38
C ALA A 7 9.11 5.26 -6.09
N ALA A 8 8.07 5.84 -5.45
CA ALA A 8 7.45 5.27 -4.26
C ALA A 8 6.73 3.95 -4.56
N LEU A 9 5.95 3.90 -5.65
CA LEU A 9 5.27 2.69 -6.10
C LEU A 9 6.27 1.61 -6.52
N GLY A 10 7.32 1.96 -7.27
CA GLY A 10 8.37 1.00 -7.65
C GLY A 10 9.16 0.46 -6.44
N ALA A 11 9.36 1.28 -5.40
CA ALA A 11 9.96 0.80 -4.15
C ALA A 11 9.03 -0.16 -3.41
N TYR A 12 7.73 0.13 -3.36
CA TYR A 12 6.71 -0.73 -2.79
C TYR A 12 6.60 -2.08 -3.53
N GLU A 13 6.51 -2.06 -4.86
CA GLU A 13 6.54 -3.26 -5.70
C GLU A 13 7.79 -4.11 -5.43
N ALA A 14 8.96 -3.48 -5.29
CA ALA A 14 10.20 -4.16 -5.00
C ALA A 14 10.22 -4.77 -3.59
N ASP A 15 9.63 -4.11 -2.60
CA ASP A 15 9.45 -4.64 -1.25
C ASP A 15 8.53 -5.86 -1.26
N VAL A 16 7.37 -5.76 -1.92
CA VAL A 16 6.42 -6.86 -2.06
C VAL A 16 7.02 -8.03 -2.83
N ALA A 17 7.80 -7.78 -3.89
CA ALA A 17 8.49 -8.82 -4.65
C ALA A 17 9.56 -9.57 -3.83
N ARG A 18 10.07 -8.97 -2.74
CA ARG A 18 11.02 -9.63 -1.82
C ARG A 18 10.32 -10.44 -0.74
N LEU A 19 9.01 -10.25 -0.53
CA LEU A 19 8.23 -11.09 0.37
C LEU A 19 8.20 -12.51 -0.20
N GLY A 20 8.84 -13.43 0.53
CA GLY A 20 8.80 -14.84 0.18
C GLY A 20 7.43 -15.45 0.46
N SER A 21 7.20 -16.68 0.00
CA SER A 21 5.97 -17.44 0.29
C SER A 21 5.74 -17.76 1.77
N ALA A 22 6.72 -17.47 2.63
CA ALA A 22 6.66 -17.63 4.08
C ALA A 22 6.65 -16.29 4.83
N ALA A 23 6.49 -15.16 4.13
CA ALA A 23 6.40 -13.85 4.76
C ALA A 23 5.23 -13.84 5.75
N GLY A 24 5.48 -13.36 6.95
CA GLY A 24 4.46 -13.20 7.97
C GLY A 24 3.58 -11.98 7.68
N ASP A 25 2.39 -11.96 8.29
CA ASP A 25 1.45 -10.84 8.20
C ASP A 25 2.09 -9.50 8.51
N GLU A 26 2.90 -9.43 9.57
CA GLU A 26 3.60 -8.21 9.98
C GLU A 26 4.55 -7.69 8.88
N GLU A 27 5.19 -8.57 8.11
CA GLU A 27 6.09 -8.16 7.03
C GLU A 27 5.31 -7.57 5.86
N VAL A 28 4.16 -8.18 5.52
CA VAL A 28 3.25 -7.70 4.48
C VAL A 28 2.66 -6.34 4.88
N ILE A 29 2.11 -6.23 6.09
CA ILE A 29 1.56 -5.01 6.68
C ILE A 29 2.63 -3.91 6.72
N ALA A 30 3.88 -4.24 7.09
CA ALA A 30 4.96 -3.27 7.11
C ALA A 30 5.31 -2.76 5.71
N ALA A 31 5.22 -3.60 4.67
CA ALA A 31 5.43 -3.16 3.29
C ALA A 31 4.34 -2.19 2.84
N VAL A 32 3.06 -2.51 3.10
CA VAL A 32 1.92 -1.62 2.83
C VAL A 32 2.13 -0.27 3.52
N ARG A 33 2.38 -0.30 4.83
CA ARG A 33 2.57 0.89 5.64
C ARG A 33 3.67 1.80 5.08
N ARG A 34 4.80 1.23 4.65
CA ARG A 34 5.90 2.02 4.04
C ARG A 34 5.46 2.69 2.74
N GLY A 35 4.72 1.98 1.88
CA GLY A 35 4.17 2.52 0.64
C GLY A 35 3.22 3.69 0.90
N VAL A 36 2.23 3.49 1.79
CA VAL A 36 1.23 4.51 2.13
C VAL A 36 1.88 5.76 2.73
N LEU A 37 2.81 5.60 3.68
CA LEU A 37 3.49 6.75 4.29
C LEU A 37 4.35 7.54 3.29
N ALA A 38 4.95 6.86 2.29
CA ALA A 38 5.66 7.55 1.22
C ALA A 38 4.70 8.36 0.33
N LEU A 39 3.52 7.81 0.02
CA LEU A 39 2.48 8.52 -0.73
C LEU A 39 1.91 9.71 0.06
N ASN A 40 1.66 9.57 1.37
CA ASN A 40 1.26 10.68 2.24
C ASN A 40 2.27 11.83 2.18
N ALA A 41 3.58 11.54 2.22
CA ALA A 41 4.62 12.55 2.18
C ALA A 41 4.65 13.31 0.83
N ILE A 42 4.46 12.59 -0.28
CA ILE A 42 4.36 13.18 -1.61
C ILE A 42 3.13 14.09 -1.72
N ASP A 43 1.99 13.65 -1.18
CA ASP A 43 0.78 14.45 -1.17
C ASP A 43 0.92 15.70 -0.32
N ALA A 44 1.50 15.59 0.88
CA ALA A 44 1.76 16.72 1.76
C ALA A 44 2.70 17.77 1.15
N GLU A 45 3.69 17.35 0.37
CA GLU A 45 4.64 18.27 -0.29
C GLU A 45 4.02 18.97 -1.50
N HIS A 46 3.14 18.31 -2.24
CA HIS A 46 2.73 18.76 -3.57
C HIS A 46 1.22 19.03 -3.73
N GLY A 47 0.37 18.64 -2.77
CA GLY A 47 -1.08 18.56 -2.95
C GLY A 47 -1.43 17.68 -4.16
N ALA A 48 -0.82 16.51 -4.22
CA ALA A 48 -0.65 15.72 -5.43
C ALA A 48 -1.92 15.00 -5.88
N TYR A 49 -2.78 14.59 -4.95
CA TYR A 49 -3.82 13.61 -5.22
C TYR A 49 -5.21 14.12 -4.83
N CYS A 50 -6.18 14.01 -5.74
CA CYS A 50 -7.60 14.20 -5.47
C CYS A 50 -8.27 12.91 -4.99
N THR A 51 -9.50 12.98 -4.47
CA THR A 51 -10.21 11.82 -3.89
C THR A 51 -10.15 10.56 -4.77
N ILE A 52 -10.34 10.69 -6.07
CA ILE A 52 -10.32 9.56 -7.02
C ILE A 52 -8.92 8.98 -7.16
N GLU A 53 -7.91 9.83 -7.42
CA GLU A 53 -6.51 9.35 -7.56
C GLU A 53 -6.05 8.63 -6.31
N ARG A 54 -6.53 9.08 -5.16
CA ARG A 54 -6.17 8.46 -3.92
C ARG A 54 -6.87 7.10 -3.70
N GLU A 55 -8.12 6.93 -4.15
CA GLU A 55 -8.79 5.62 -4.22
C GLU A 55 -8.06 4.68 -5.18
N ASP A 56 -7.67 5.16 -6.37
CA ASP A 56 -6.88 4.39 -7.34
C ASP A 56 -5.54 3.91 -6.75
N LEU A 57 -4.90 4.72 -5.89
CA LEU A 57 -3.67 4.35 -5.20
C LEU A 57 -3.88 3.24 -4.16
N CYS A 58 -4.99 3.26 -3.42
CA CYS A 58 -5.34 2.14 -2.51
C CYS A 58 -5.58 0.86 -3.31
N GLU A 59 -6.40 0.92 -4.35
CA GLU A 59 -6.68 -0.24 -5.21
C GLU A 59 -5.40 -0.82 -5.83
N TYR A 60 -4.47 0.04 -6.24
CA TYR A 60 -3.18 -0.38 -6.77
C TYR A 60 -2.32 -1.09 -5.72
N ILE A 61 -2.27 -0.59 -4.49
CA ILE A 61 -1.54 -1.25 -3.39
C ILE A 61 -2.09 -2.66 -3.14
N ASP A 62 -3.40 -2.80 -3.10
CA ASP A 62 -4.06 -4.10 -2.90
C ASP A 62 -3.82 -5.05 -4.07
N ALA A 63 -3.87 -4.53 -5.31
CA ALA A 63 -3.60 -5.30 -6.51
C ALA A 63 -2.17 -5.90 -6.51
N VAL A 64 -1.17 -5.11 -6.12
CA VAL A 64 0.23 -5.58 -6.04
C VAL A 64 0.39 -6.74 -5.06
N LEU A 65 -0.33 -6.73 -3.93
CA LEU A 65 -0.37 -7.85 -2.98
C LEU A 65 -1.11 -9.07 -3.55
N ALA A 66 -2.29 -8.83 -4.14
CA ALA A 66 -3.12 -9.88 -4.71
C ALA A 66 -2.41 -10.63 -5.85
N GLU A 67 -1.61 -9.94 -6.67
CA GLU A 67 -0.76 -10.54 -7.70
C GLU A 67 0.31 -11.48 -7.13
N ARG A 68 0.66 -11.34 -5.84
CA ARG A 68 1.54 -12.27 -5.11
C ARG A 68 0.76 -13.37 -4.37
N GLY A 69 -0.55 -13.44 -4.54
CA GLY A 69 -1.41 -14.41 -3.89
C GLY A 69 -1.71 -14.09 -2.44
N VAL A 70 -1.50 -12.84 -2.01
CA VAL A 70 -1.94 -12.38 -0.69
C VAL A 70 -3.43 -12.08 -0.77
N ASP A 71 -4.22 -12.78 0.04
CA ASP A 71 -5.62 -12.42 0.29
C ASP A 71 -5.65 -11.25 1.26
N VAL A 72 -5.86 -10.04 0.72
CA VAL A 72 -5.82 -8.77 1.46
C VAL A 72 -6.95 -8.68 2.47
N THR A 73 -8.18 -9.04 2.09
CA THR A 73 -9.33 -9.07 3.01
C THR A 73 -9.08 -10.03 4.16
N ALA A 74 -8.62 -11.26 3.88
CA ALA A 74 -8.30 -12.21 4.94
C ALA A 74 -7.10 -11.75 5.79
N LEU A 75 -6.19 -10.93 5.25
CA LEU A 75 -5.05 -10.36 5.99
C LEU A 75 -5.52 -9.24 6.92
N ALA A 76 -6.38 -8.36 6.45
CA ALA A 76 -6.99 -7.31 7.24
C ALA A 76 -7.83 -7.91 8.39
N ASP A 77 -8.73 -8.85 8.07
CA ASP A 77 -9.60 -9.52 9.05
C ASP A 77 -8.82 -10.15 10.20
N ARG A 78 -7.77 -10.92 9.89
CA ARG A 78 -6.99 -11.65 10.91
C ARG A 78 -6.07 -10.73 11.74
N ASN A 79 -5.81 -9.52 11.27
CA ASN A 79 -5.04 -8.50 11.99
C ASN A 79 -5.93 -7.41 12.61
N GLY A 80 -7.27 -7.56 12.54
CA GLY A 80 -8.21 -6.61 13.13
C GLY A 80 -8.24 -5.25 12.43
N MET A 81 -7.88 -5.21 11.15
CA MET A 81 -7.94 -4.02 10.29
C MET A 81 -9.27 -4.00 9.54
N ASP A 82 -9.66 -2.83 9.02
CA ASP A 82 -10.90 -2.72 8.24
C ASP A 82 -10.75 -3.48 6.91
N GLY A 83 -11.63 -4.46 6.68
CA GLY A 83 -11.42 -5.59 5.76
C GLY A 83 -11.39 -5.25 4.27
N ASP A 84 -11.81 -4.03 3.91
CA ASP A 84 -11.97 -3.60 2.52
C ASP A 84 -10.83 -2.70 2.01
N ASP A 85 -9.93 -2.23 2.88
CA ASP A 85 -8.77 -1.40 2.51
C ASP A 85 -7.65 -1.49 3.56
N ILE A 86 -6.62 -2.30 3.30
CA ILE A 86 -5.48 -2.43 4.22
C ILE A 86 -4.61 -1.17 4.26
N ALA A 87 -4.63 -0.35 3.21
CA ALA A 87 -3.93 0.93 3.17
C ALA A 87 -4.65 2.01 4.01
N GLY A 88 -5.95 1.84 4.23
CA GLY A 88 -6.83 2.76 4.94
C GLY A 88 -6.36 3.13 6.35
N GLU A 89 -5.67 2.23 7.06
CA GLU A 89 -5.15 2.46 8.42
C GLU A 89 -4.10 3.59 8.49
N TRP A 90 -3.32 3.80 7.42
CA TRP A 90 -2.22 4.77 7.41
C TRP A 90 -2.43 5.91 6.42
N ARG A 91 -3.58 5.94 5.77
CA ARG A 91 -3.96 6.98 4.83
C ARG A 91 -4.15 8.30 5.58
N ASP A 92 -3.14 9.17 5.47
CA ASP A 92 -3.18 10.54 6.03
C ASP A 92 -3.30 11.60 4.94
N TRP A 93 -3.15 11.23 3.66
CA TRP A 93 -3.25 12.17 2.55
C TRP A 93 -4.48 13.07 2.68
#